data_AF-A0A0J9HEW0-F1
#
_entry.id   AF-A0A0J9HEW0-F1
#
_cell.length_a   1.000
_cell.length_b   1.000
_cell.length_c   1.000
_cell.angle_alpha   90.00
_cell.angle_beta   90.00
_cell.angle_gamma   90.00
#
_symmetry.space_group_name_H-M   'P 1'
#
loop_
_entity.id
_entity.type
_entity.pdbx_description
1 polymer ?
#
loop_
_entity_poly.entity_id
_entity_poly.type
_entity_poly.pdbx_seq_one_letter_code
_entity_poly.pdbx_strand_id
1 'polypeptide(L)' 'SDMIKIESLCEICFYQKSENLIFLKIIFICLVHEIDERNHQFQHSVLNAIQVTAEFILITLFK' A
#
# COMPACT_ATOMS: atom_id res chain seq x y z
N SER A 1 27.82 3.04 0.31
CA SER A 1 28.25 4.14 1.19
C SER A 1 27.41 4.09 2.45
N ASP A 2 27.99 4.32 3.63
CA ASP A 2 27.27 4.27 4.92
C ASP A 2 26.09 5.25 5.00
N MET A 3 26.16 6.35 4.23
CA MET A 3 25.07 7.32 4.06
C MET A 3 23.76 6.67 3.57
N ILE A 4 23.82 5.79 2.57
CA ILE A 4 22.63 5.12 2.00
C ILE A 4 21.99 4.19 3.05
N LYS A 5 22.80 3.56 3.90
CA LYS A 5 22.29 2.69 4.98
C LYS A 5 21.56 3.50 6.05
N ILE A 6 22.10 4.67 6.42
CA ILE A 6 21.48 5.56 7.40
C ILE A 6 20.13 6.07 6.87
N GLU A 7 20.06 6.49 5.61
CA GLU A 7 18.82 6.92 4.96
C GLU A 7 17.76 5.80 4.99
N SER A 8 18.13 4.58 4.63
CA SER A 8 17.20 3.44 4.64
C SER A 8 16.65 3.11 6.03
N LEU A 9 17.46 3.22 7.09
CA LEU A 9 17.01 2.99 8.47
C LEU A 9 16.05 4.07 8.93
N CYS A 10 16.29 5.33 8.54
CA CYS A 10 15.37 6.44 8.83
C CYS A 10 14.01 6.23 8.16
N GLU A 11 13.97 5.79 6.90
CA GLU A 11 12.73 5.49 6.18
C GLU A 11 11.96 4.34 6.84
N ILE A 12 12.63 3.25 7.20
CA ILE A 12 11.99 2.12 7.90
C ILE A 12 11.37 2.58 9.22
N CYS A 13 12.11 3.36 10.02
CA CYS A 13 11.61 3.89 11.29
C CYS A 13 10.41 4.82 11.09
N PHE A 14 10.45 5.66 10.05
CA PHE A 14 9.35 6.55 9.69
C PHE A 14 8.09 5.76 9.34
N TYR A 15 8.20 4.78 8.44
CA TYR A 15 7.05 3.97 8.00
C TYR A 15 6.50 3.06 9.09
N GLN A 16 7.35 2.49 9.96
CA GLN A 16 6.91 1.68 11.10
C GLN A 16 6.11 2.49 12.14
N LYS A 17 6.40 3.79 12.27
CA LYS A 17 5.69 4.68 13.20
C LYS A 17 4.40 5.25 12.61
N SER A 18 4.29 5.29 11.28
CA SER A 18 3.11 5.83 10.60
C SER A 18 2.04 4.77 10.39
N GLU A 19 0.78 5.12 10.65
CA GLU A 19 -0.40 4.30 10.28
C GLU A 19 -0.94 4.65 8.89
N ASN A 20 -0.19 5.43 8.09
CA ASN A 20 -0.62 5.85 6.77
C ASN A 20 -0.47 4.72 5.76
N LEU A 21 -1.46 4.61 4.88
CA LEU A 21 -1.36 3.74 3.71
C LEU A 21 -0.22 4.22 2.80
N ILE A 22 0.59 3.27 2.36
CA ILE A 22 1.78 3.49 1.54
C ILE A 22 1.38 3.68 0.06
N PHE A 23 0.36 2.98 -0.44
CA PHE A 23 -0.04 3.12 -1.83
C PHE A 23 -0.92 4.35 -2.09
N LEU A 24 -0.66 5.00 -3.22
CA LEU A 24 -1.52 6.06 -3.72
C LEU A 24 -2.87 5.46 -4.17
N LYS A 25 -3.96 5.97 -3.59
CA LYS A 25 -5.34 5.50 -3.86
C LYS A 25 -5.67 5.41 -5.35
N ILE A 26 -5.28 6.41 -6.14
CA ILE A 26 -5.60 6.45 -7.58
C ILE A 26 -4.98 5.26 -8.32
N ILE A 27 -3.70 4.96 -8.05
CA ILE A 27 -3.00 3.84 -8.70
C ILE A 27 -3.61 2.51 -8.25
N PHE A 28 -3.94 2.39 -6.98
CA PHE A 28 -4.57 1.17 -6.45
C PHE A 28 -5.94 0.90 -7.07
N ILE A 29 -6.77 1.94 -7.25
CA ILE A 29 -8.09 1.79 -7.89
C ILE A 29 -7.94 1.36 -9.36
N CYS A 30 -6.99 1.95 -10.09
CA CYS A 30 -6.71 1.53 -11.47
C CYS A 30 -6.31 0.05 -11.53
N LEU A 31 -5.45 -0.40 -10.62
CA LEU A 31 -5.02 -1.80 -10.52
C LEU A 31 -6.21 -2.75 -10.24
N VAL A 32 -7.09 -2.39 -9.31
CA VAL A 32 -8.28 -3.20 -9.00
C VAL A 32 -9.20 -3.30 -10.23
N HIS A 33 -9.42 -2.20 -10.96
CA HIS A 33 -10.23 -2.24 -12.17
C HIS A 33 -9.59 -3.05 -13.30
N GLU A 34 -8.26 -2.99 -13.44
CA GLU A 34 -7.53 -3.79 -14.43
C GLU A 34 -7.66 -5.30 -14.13
N ILE A 35 -7.54 -5.69 -12.85
CA ILE A 35 -7.66 -7.08 -12.41
C ILE A 35 -9.10 -7.58 -12.51
N ASP A 36 -10.09 -6.76 -12.16
CA ASP A 36 -11.49 -7.21 -12.09
C ASP A 36 -12.09 -7.53 -13.47
N GLU A 37 -11.48 -7.10 -14.59
CA GLU A 37 -11.81 -7.35 -16.02
C GLU A 37 -13.26 -7.05 -16.49
N ARG A 38 -14.24 -7.15 -15.59
CA ARG A 38 -15.69 -7.06 -15.78
C ARG A 38 -16.28 -5.72 -15.36
N ASN A 39 -15.43 -4.76 -15.01
CA ASN A 39 -15.85 -3.38 -14.75
C ASN A 39 -16.94 -3.30 -13.67
N HIS A 40 -16.83 -4.10 -12.60
CA HIS A 40 -17.76 -3.97 -11.48
C HIS A 40 -17.53 -2.60 -10.83
N GLN A 41 -18.62 -1.86 -10.66
CA GLN A 41 -18.56 -0.60 -9.91
C GLN A 41 -18.43 -0.92 -8.42
N PHE A 42 -17.20 -0.86 -7.93
CA PHE A 42 -16.94 -0.99 -6.50
C PHE A 42 -17.35 0.28 -5.76
N GLN A 43 -17.94 0.10 -4.59
CA GLN A 43 -18.11 1.22 -3.65
C GLN A 43 -16.74 1.69 -3.16
N HIS A 44 -16.60 2.99 -2.90
CA HIS A 44 -15.37 3.55 -2.34
C HIS A 44 -14.96 2.88 -1.01
N SER A 45 -15.93 2.50 -0.17
CA SER A 45 -15.69 1.74 1.07
C SER A 45 -15.04 0.39 0.81
N VAL A 46 -15.47 -0.32 -0.23
CA VAL A 46 -14.92 -1.61 -0.64
C VAL A 46 -13.50 -1.45 -1.15
N LEU A 47 -13.26 -0.48 -2.04
CA LEU A 47 -11.90 -0.19 -2.54
C LEU A 47 -10.93 0.16 -1.42
N ASN A 48 -11.38 0.94 -0.42
CA ASN A 48 -10.57 1.28 0.74
C ASN A 48 -10.27 0.04 1.62
N ALA A 49 -11.24 -0.86 1.80
CA ALA A 49 -11.03 -2.10 2.56
C ALA A 49 -10.05 -3.05 1.86
N ILE A 50 -10.15 -3.18 0.53
CA ILE A 50 -9.21 -3.96 -0.28
C ILE A 50 -7.80 -3.37 -0.14
N GLN A 51 -7.65 -2.04 -0.22
CA GLN A 51 -6.34 -1.39 -0.08
C GLN A 51 -5.71 -1.65 1.29
N VAL A 52 -6.45 -1.39 2.38
CA VAL A 52 -5.97 -1.63 3.75
C VAL A 52 -5.54 -3.09 3.93
N THR A 53 -6.34 -4.02 3.41
CA THR A 53 -6.06 -5.46 3.53
C THR A 53 -4.82 -5.86 2.73
N ALA A 54 -4.68 -5.37 1.49
CA ALA A 54 -3.54 -5.68 0.63
C ALA A 54 -2.24 -5.15 1.22
N GLU A 55 -2.23 -3.91 1.70
CA GLU A 55 -1.04 -3.33 2.35
C GLU A 55 -0.67 -4.07 3.63
N PHE A 56 -1.66 -4.43 4.45
CA PHE A 56 -1.41 -5.22 5.66
C PHE A 56 -0.80 -6.59 5.35
N ILE A 57 -1.31 -7.28 4.32
CA ILE A 57 -0.76 -8.56 3.86
C ILE A 57 0.68 -8.38 3.38
N LEU A 58 0.96 -7.34 2.58
CA LEU A 58 2.31 -7.07 2.07
C LEU A 58 3.29 -6.73 3.20
N ILE A 59 2.90 -5.87 4.14
CA ILE A 59 3.71 -5.56 5.33
C ILE A 59 4.01 -6.83 6.12
N THR A 60 3.02 -7.70 6.28
CA THR A 60 3.19 -8.98 6.99
C THR A 60 4.09 -9.95 6.23
N LEU A 61 4.00 -9.98 4.89
CA LEU A 61 4.79 -10.86 4.04
C LEU A 61 6.27 -10.49 4.01
N PHE A 62 6.59 -9.18 4.04
CA PHE A 62 7.96 -8.66 3.99
C PHE A 62 8.60 -8.46 5.38
N LYS A 63 7.88 -8.78 6.46
CA LYS A 63 8.41 -8.79 7.82
C LYS A 63 9.28 -10.02 8.07
#